data_AF-A0A3R9XEH3-F1
#
_entry.id   AF-A0A3R9XEH3-F1
#
_cell.length_a   1.000
_cell.length_b   1.000
_cell.length_c   1.000
_cell.angle_alpha   90.00
_cell.angle_beta   90.00
_cell.angle_gamma   90.00
#
_symmetry.space_group_name_H-M   'P 1'
#
loop_
_entity.id
_entity.type
_entity.pdbx_description
1 polymer ?
#
loop_
_entity_poly.entity_id
_entity_poly.type
_entity_poly.pdbx_seq_one_letter_code
_entity_poly.pdbx_strand_id
1 'polypeptide(L)'
;MSRRTALGVLGLGAAGVAGLTGCADTTPPVRKKAASGNNPVTAENSLTGSGGWHVPPDGRHTAKDRLGQIQGYASATSVGRGETIAFHVSLRKAQPFTVTVHRIGHYGGTGGRSMVTSPELPGAPRPTPKPDPDNGAIVCDWPVSWTLTVPDDWTSGAYVAVFTAEDGHRSLTPFVVREPARPSDLLVVLPFATYQAYNQWPLDGRTGKNLYKGYARPGVVGDNKHRAFRVSFDRPYSDHGLPRWAELDLAFIRWVERHGYDATYATSTDLHEGRVDPAQYTAMVFPGHDEYWSKPMRDVVESAVDQGTHVAFLAANNIYFHVRLADDAHGTPCRAVVCHKQDHDPHADENGPTTRWRDLPGEHGEKHGRAEQGLLGVQYNGILAEPAPLVVREPAHWFWSGTGLRDGEEIAGLVGVEADGHNPKMPSPRGASRTLLSESPYGDTWGKGGGRGRRVQNTSLTEHADGTLVFVAGTFHWSLALGDPAHAEPRVQRATKNLLDRMLTPRT
;
A
#
# COMPACT_ATOMS: atom_id res chain seq x y z
N MET A 1 -44.91 -60.33 -3.87
CA MET A 1 -45.87 -59.82 -2.86
C MET A 1 -45.16 -58.68 -2.12
N SER A 2 -45.73 -57.52 -1.78
CA SER A 2 -47.10 -57.00 -1.99
C SER A 2 -47.09 -55.45 -2.11
N ARG A 3 -47.92 -54.93 -3.05
CA ARG A 3 -48.70 -53.65 -3.07
C ARG A 3 -48.42 -52.62 -1.96
N ARG A 4 -48.25 -51.32 -2.25
CA ARG A 4 -49.25 -50.30 -2.70
C ARG A 4 -48.48 -48.97 -2.95
N THR A 5 -48.87 -47.88 -3.64
CA THR A 5 -50.00 -47.35 -4.46
C THR A 5 -49.36 -46.25 -5.36
N ALA A 6 -49.69 -45.91 -6.62
CA ALA A 6 -50.94 -45.45 -7.27
C ALA A 6 -51.58 -44.20 -6.59
N LEU A 7 -52.02 -43.14 -7.27
CA LEU A 7 -52.02 -42.77 -8.71
C LEU A 7 -52.19 -41.23 -8.86
N GLY A 8 -51.83 -40.61 -10.00
CA GLY A 8 -52.08 -39.18 -10.24
C GLY A 8 -51.79 -38.74 -11.69
N VAL A 9 -52.73 -38.00 -12.30
CA VAL A 9 -52.69 -37.52 -13.70
C VAL A 9 -53.16 -36.05 -13.72
N LEU A 10 -52.91 -35.34 -14.84
CA LEU A 10 -53.17 -33.92 -15.16
C LEU A 10 -51.99 -32.99 -14.82
N GLY A 11 -51.62 -32.05 -15.70
CA GLY A 11 -52.11 -31.80 -17.06
C GLY A 11 -51.31 -30.71 -17.77
N LEU A 12 -51.48 -30.56 -19.09
CA LEU A 12 -50.87 -29.43 -19.83
C LEU A 12 -51.58 -28.13 -19.44
N GLY A 13 -50.84 -27.17 -18.89
CA GLY A 13 -51.30 -25.81 -18.64
C GLY A 13 -50.20 -24.82 -19.02
N ALA A 14 -50.36 -24.14 -20.16
CA ALA A 14 -49.45 -23.08 -20.56
C ALA A 14 -49.75 -21.82 -19.75
N ALA A 15 -48.86 -21.47 -18.82
CA ALA A 15 -48.90 -20.20 -18.10
C ALA A 15 -47.75 -19.32 -18.60
N GLY A 16 -48.07 -18.14 -19.14
CA GLY A 16 -47.05 -17.21 -19.61
C GLY A 16 -46.27 -16.61 -18.45
N VAL A 17 -44.95 -16.74 -18.46
CA VAL A 17 -44.07 -16.00 -17.54
C VAL A 17 -44.09 -14.54 -17.96
N ALA A 18 -44.98 -13.76 -17.38
CA ALA A 18 -44.97 -12.31 -17.51
C ALA A 18 -43.64 -11.77 -16.96
N GLY A 19 -42.87 -11.09 -17.80
CA GLY A 19 -41.58 -10.54 -17.42
C GLY A 19 -41.75 -9.45 -16.37
N LEU A 20 -41.51 -9.79 -15.10
CA LEU A 20 -41.29 -8.80 -14.05
C LEU A 20 -39.92 -8.16 -14.27
N THR A 21 -39.88 -7.16 -15.16
CA THR A 21 -38.80 -6.17 -15.19
C THR A 21 -38.90 -5.33 -13.92
N GLY A 22 -38.42 -5.90 -12.82
CA GLY A 22 -38.20 -5.15 -11.59
C GLY A 22 -37.15 -4.09 -11.87
N CYS A 23 -37.59 -2.83 -12.02
CA CYS A 23 -36.71 -1.71 -11.82
C CYS A 23 -36.16 -1.84 -10.40
N ALA A 24 -34.86 -2.11 -10.26
CA ALA A 24 -34.23 -1.96 -8.96
C ALA A 24 -34.40 -0.50 -8.56
N ASP A 25 -34.91 -0.23 -7.37
CA ASP A 25 -34.96 1.12 -6.81
C ASP A 25 -33.52 1.56 -6.54
N THR A 26 -32.88 2.18 -7.54
CA THR A 26 -31.53 2.74 -7.47
C THR A 26 -31.51 4.01 -6.63
N THR A 27 -31.94 3.89 -5.37
CA THR A 27 -31.58 4.82 -4.31
C THR A 27 -30.06 4.76 -4.19
N PRO A 28 -29.32 5.87 -4.36
CA PRO A 28 -27.88 5.86 -4.15
C PRO A 28 -27.53 5.30 -2.77
N PRO A 29 -26.47 4.47 -2.64
CA PRO A 29 -25.97 4.10 -1.32
C PRO A 29 -25.75 5.37 -0.48
N VAL A 30 -26.38 5.41 0.69
CA VAL A 30 -26.33 6.59 1.57
C VAL A 30 -24.88 6.81 1.97
N ARG A 31 -24.27 7.90 1.47
CA ARG A 31 -22.87 8.25 1.75
C ARG A 31 -22.63 8.17 3.26
N LYS A 32 -21.66 7.35 3.66
CA LYS A 32 -21.31 7.12 5.06
C LYS A 32 -21.02 8.46 5.74
N LYS A 33 -21.60 8.64 6.92
CA LYS A 33 -21.41 9.84 7.73
C LYS A 33 -20.05 9.75 8.40
N ALA A 34 -19.29 10.86 8.37
CA ALA A 34 -18.07 11.04 9.15
C ALA A 34 -18.23 10.60 10.62
N ALA A 35 -17.18 10.01 11.18
CA ALA A 35 -17.17 9.36 12.48
C ALA A 35 -17.42 10.39 13.61
N SER A 36 -18.56 10.29 14.28
CA SER A 36 -18.92 11.21 15.37
C SER A 36 -18.47 10.68 16.73
N GLY A 37 -17.36 11.19 17.26
CA GLY A 37 -16.85 10.84 18.59
C GLY A 37 -15.54 11.54 18.92
N ASN A 38 -14.81 11.02 19.93
CA ASN A 38 -13.43 11.42 20.19
C ASN A 38 -12.52 10.84 19.11
N ASN A 39 -11.81 11.68 18.35
CA ASN A 39 -10.73 11.22 17.48
C ASN A 39 -9.52 10.78 18.35
N PRO A 40 -9.14 9.49 18.37
CA PRO A 40 -8.01 9.01 19.16
C PRO A 40 -6.67 9.59 18.69
N VAL A 41 -6.53 9.86 17.39
CA VAL A 41 -5.32 10.42 16.76
C VAL A 41 -5.00 11.80 17.33
N THR A 42 -6.01 12.65 17.57
CA THR A 42 -5.80 13.98 18.16
C THR A 42 -5.32 13.90 19.61
N ALA A 43 -5.87 12.98 20.40
CA ALA A 43 -5.41 12.74 21.77
C ALA A 43 -3.98 12.17 21.81
N GLU A 44 -3.70 11.15 20.99
CA GLU A 44 -2.39 10.54 20.79
C GLU A 44 -1.32 11.60 20.42
N ASN A 45 -1.62 12.48 19.47
CA ASN A 45 -0.68 13.51 19.01
C ASN A 45 -0.46 14.68 19.98
N SER A 46 -1.26 14.78 21.06
CA SER A 46 -1.00 15.70 22.18
C SER A 46 0.10 15.20 23.13
N LEU A 47 0.47 13.91 23.04
CA LEU A 47 1.49 13.30 23.90
C LEU A 47 2.90 13.67 23.44
N THR A 48 3.85 13.66 24.37
CA THR A 48 5.26 13.99 24.10
C THR A 48 5.87 13.04 23.06
N GLY A 49 6.24 13.60 21.91
CA GLY A 49 6.92 12.89 20.84
C GLY A 49 8.41 12.60 21.11
N SER A 50 9.03 11.85 20.21
CA SER A 50 10.43 11.45 20.27
C SER A 50 10.98 11.19 18.88
N GLY A 51 12.07 11.86 18.51
CA GLY A 51 12.82 11.57 17.30
C GLY A 51 13.55 10.21 17.30
N GLY A 52 13.42 9.40 18.36
CA GLY A 52 14.13 8.13 18.53
C GLY A 52 13.82 7.04 17.50
N TRP A 53 12.80 7.21 16.66
CA TRP A 53 12.45 6.29 15.57
C TRP A 53 13.40 6.39 14.35
N HIS A 54 14.09 7.53 14.16
CA HIS A 54 15.02 7.72 13.05
C HIS A 54 16.22 6.76 13.13
N VAL A 55 16.77 6.40 11.97
CA VAL A 55 18.01 5.59 11.86
C VAL A 55 18.93 6.23 10.81
N PRO A 56 19.96 7.01 11.20
CA PRO A 56 20.41 7.30 12.56
C PRO A 56 19.73 8.56 13.14
N PRO A 57 19.46 8.62 14.45
CA PRO A 57 19.43 9.87 15.18
C PRO A 57 20.85 10.27 15.61
N ASP A 58 21.01 11.46 16.19
CA ASP A 58 22.30 11.97 16.65
C ASP A 58 23.06 10.99 17.57
N GLY A 59 24.38 10.91 17.37
CA GLY A 59 25.29 10.11 18.21
C GLY A 59 25.21 8.58 18.03
N ARG A 60 24.50 8.06 17.02
CA ARG A 60 24.37 6.60 16.78
C ARG A 60 24.69 6.21 15.33
N HIS A 61 24.77 4.91 15.05
CA HIS A 61 25.23 4.38 13.76
C HIS A 61 24.12 3.64 13.00
N THR A 62 23.93 3.99 11.72
CA THR A 62 23.14 3.19 10.78
C THR A 62 23.80 1.83 10.58
N ALA A 63 23.11 0.74 10.97
CA ALA A 63 23.51 -0.60 10.58
C ALA A 63 23.34 -0.78 9.08
N LYS A 64 24.21 -1.58 8.47
CA LYS A 64 24.15 -1.93 7.05
C LYS A 64 24.04 -3.44 6.96
N ASP A 65 22.97 -3.95 6.37
CA ASP A 65 22.64 -5.37 6.29
C ASP A 65 23.82 -6.25 5.87
N ARG A 66 24.57 -5.81 4.85
CA ARG A 66 25.81 -6.41 4.30
C ARG A 66 26.96 -6.58 5.30
N LEU A 67 26.92 -5.86 6.42
CA LEU A 67 27.89 -5.92 7.52
C LEU A 67 27.34 -6.63 8.76
N GLY A 68 26.05 -6.97 8.79
CA GLY A 68 25.44 -7.77 9.86
C GLY A 68 25.36 -7.12 11.23
N GLN A 69 25.66 -5.81 11.40
CA GLN A 69 25.87 -5.18 12.73
C GLN A 69 24.72 -5.48 13.71
N ILE A 70 23.50 -5.07 13.34
CA ILE A 70 22.24 -5.53 13.90
C ILE A 70 21.17 -5.45 12.81
N GLN A 71 20.27 -6.42 12.75
CA GLN A 71 19.15 -6.47 11.81
C GLN A 71 18.08 -7.45 12.30
N GLY A 72 16.82 -7.24 11.93
CA GLY A 72 15.72 -8.10 12.35
C GLY A 72 14.44 -7.89 11.55
N TYR A 73 13.44 -8.73 11.85
CA TYR A 73 12.11 -8.72 11.23
C TYR A 73 11.03 -9.06 12.26
N ALA A 74 9.77 -8.87 11.88
CA ALA A 74 8.61 -9.18 12.70
C ALA A 74 7.82 -10.39 12.16
N SER A 75 7.19 -11.14 13.07
CA SER A 75 6.34 -12.29 12.77
C SER A 75 5.04 -11.94 12.02
N ALA A 76 4.67 -10.66 11.99
CA ALA A 76 3.47 -10.16 11.32
C ALA A 76 3.75 -8.79 10.68
N THR A 77 3.00 -8.48 9.61
CA THR A 77 2.93 -7.14 8.98
C THR A 77 2.04 -6.19 9.79
N SER A 78 1.00 -6.74 10.42
CA SER A 78 0.02 -6.04 11.23
C SER A 78 -0.32 -6.83 12.51
N VAL A 79 -0.80 -6.15 13.55
CA VAL A 79 -1.41 -6.76 14.74
C VAL A 79 -2.52 -5.87 15.29
N GLY A 80 -3.56 -6.46 15.86
CA GLY A 80 -4.58 -5.75 16.64
C GLY A 80 -4.15 -5.49 18.09
N ARG A 81 -5.01 -4.81 18.86
CA ARG A 81 -4.93 -4.78 20.33
C ARG A 81 -5.12 -6.19 20.90
N GLY A 82 -4.41 -6.52 21.98
CA GLY A 82 -4.39 -7.86 22.58
C GLY A 82 -3.65 -8.93 21.76
N GLU A 83 -3.44 -8.73 20.46
CA GLU A 83 -2.62 -9.63 19.63
C GLU A 83 -1.12 -9.50 19.97
N THR A 84 -0.34 -10.54 19.64
CA THR A 84 1.10 -10.61 19.92
C THR A 84 1.94 -10.50 18.65
N ILE A 85 2.96 -9.65 18.68
CA ILE A 85 4.00 -9.56 17.63
C ILE A 85 5.35 -10.01 18.19
N ALA A 86 6.04 -10.89 17.46
CA ALA A 86 7.37 -11.39 17.81
C ALA A 86 8.43 -10.76 16.91
N PHE A 87 9.61 -10.49 17.49
CA PHE A 87 10.74 -9.87 16.81
C PHE A 87 11.94 -10.84 16.79
N HIS A 88 12.55 -10.98 15.62
CA HIS A 88 13.59 -11.95 15.33
C HIS A 88 14.85 -11.19 14.91
N VAL A 89 15.95 -11.30 15.68
CA VAL A 89 17.10 -10.38 15.55
C VAL A 89 18.43 -11.15 15.43
N SER A 90 19.33 -10.65 14.58
CA SER A 90 20.68 -11.16 14.33
C SER A 90 21.71 -10.04 14.44
N LEU A 91 22.84 -10.33 15.09
CA LEU A 91 23.97 -9.42 15.27
C LEU A 91 25.28 -10.11 14.87
N ARG A 92 26.16 -9.44 14.13
CA ARG A 92 27.45 -9.98 13.67
C ARG A 92 28.38 -10.41 14.81
N LYS A 93 28.23 -9.81 15.99
CA LYS A 93 28.89 -10.20 17.24
C LYS A 93 27.81 -10.53 18.26
N ALA A 94 28.11 -11.47 19.18
CA ALA A 94 27.31 -11.58 20.38
C ALA A 94 27.57 -10.36 21.27
N GLN A 95 26.52 -9.60 21.56
CA GLN A 95 26.51 -8.41 22.41
C GLN A 95 25.05 -8.12 22.84
N PRO A 96 24.80 -7.39 23.93
CA PRO A 96 23.45 -6.99 24.31
C PRO A 96 22.80 -6.05 23.29
N PHE A 97 21.47 -6.04 23.26
CA PHE A 97 20.68 -5.09 22.48
C PHE A 97 19.30 -4.84 23.11
N THR A 98 18.61 -3.80 22.65
CA THR A 98 17.21 -3.52 22.99
C THR A 98 16.35 -3.35 21.75
N VAL A 99 15.03 -3.52 21.91
CA VAL A 99 14.01 -3.16 20.93
C VAL A 99 13.19 -2.02 21.50
N THR A 100 13.21 -0.84 20.88
CA THR A 100 12.25 0.24 21.20
C THR A 100 11.21 0.32 20.12
N VAL A 101 9.93 0.19 20.51
CA VAL A 101 8.79 0.36 19.62
C VAL A 101 8.34 1.81 19.66
N HIS A 102 8.19 2.40 18.47
CA HIS A 102 7.66 3.74 18.27
C HIS A 102 6.38 3.69 17.44
N ARG A 103 5.35 4.47 17.82
CA ARG A 103 4.24 4.83 16.92
C ARG A 103 4.69 6.01 16.08
N ILE A 104 4.45 5.97 14.77
CA ILE A 104 4.69 7.07 13.84
C ILE A 104 3.47 7.99 13.82
N GLY A 105 3.69 9.30 13.71
CA GLY A 105 2.61 10.30 13.74
C GLY A 105 3.13 11.72 13.63
N HIS A 106 2.29 12.73 13.94
CA HIS A 106 2.74 14.12 13.90
C HIS A 106 3.59 14.51 15.12
N TYR A 107 3.06 14.34 16.34
CA TYR A 107 3.69 14.61 17.64
C TYR A 107 4.52 15.91 17.67
N GLY A 108 3.87 17.05 17.40
CA GLY A 108 4.50 18.37 17.36
C GLY A 108 5.58 18.56 16.27
N GLY A 109 5.68 17.65 15.31
CA GLY A 109 6.69 17.62 14.25
C GLY A 109 7.82 16.60 14.47
N THR A 110 7.86 15.90 15.60
CA THR A 110 8.92 14.90 15.89
C THR A 110 8.79 13.58 15.12
N GLY A 111 7.64 13.34 14.47
CA GLY A 111 7.42 12.20 13.57
C GLY A 111 7.03 10.88 14.25
N GLY A 112 7.11 10.78 15.58
CA GLY A 112 6.72 9.58 16.32
C GLY A 112 6.77 9.75 17.83
N ARG A 113 6.26 8.75 18.57
CA ARG A 113 6.32 8.64 20.03
C ARG A 113 6.94 7.31 20.43
N SER A 114 7.77 7.31 21.49
CA SER A 114 8.28 6.07 22.10
C SER A 114 7.16 5.40 22.91
N MET A 115 6.87 4.13 22.62
CA MET A 115 5.74 3.40 23.20
C MET A 115 6.20 2.47 24.31
N VAL A 116 7.21 1.65 24.03
CA VAL A 116 7.79 0.67 24.97
C VAL A 116 9.21 0.33 24.51
N THR A 117 10.10 0.02 25.46
CA THR A 117 11.40 -0.59 25.20
C THR A 117 11.44 -1.95 25.89
N SER A 118 12.00 -2.95 25.23
CA SER A 118 12.28 -4.26 25.84
C SER A 118 13.23 -4.13 27.04
N PRO A 119 13.34 -5.16 27.90
CA PRO A 119 14.56 -5.38 28.67
C PRO A 119 15.80 -5.45 27.76
N GLU A 120 16.98 -5.47 28.36
CA GLU A 120 18.19 -5.85 27.62
C GLU A 120 18.12 -7.32 27.19
N LEU A 121 18.47 -7.60 25.93
CA LEU A 121 18.32 -8.91 25.29
C LEU A 121 19.69 -9.47 24.85
N PRO A 122 19.94 -10.78 24.99
CA PRO A 122 21.18 -11.40 24.53
C PRO A 122 21.19 -11.53 23.00
N GLY A 123 21.95 -10.65 22.33
CA GLY A 123 22.18 -10.70 20.89
C GLY A 123 23.20 -11.76 20.49
N ALA A 124 22.98 -12.40 19.34
CA ALA A 124 23.88 -13.41 18.78
C ALA A 124 23.81 -13.46 17.24
N PRO A 125 24.85 -13.98 16.56
CA PRO A 125 24.80 -14.24 15.12
C PRO A 125 23.77 -15.32 14.77
N ARG A 126 22.87 -15.01 13.84
CA ARG A 126 21.97 -15.96 13.18
C ARG A 126 22.36 -16.11 11.71
N PRO A 127 22.27 -17.31 11.11
CA PRO A 127 22.68 -17.53 9.72
C PRO A 127 21.75 -16.81 8.74
N THR A 128 22.32 -16.18 7.72
CA THR A 128 21.58 -15.80 6.51
C THR A 128 21.31 -17.07 5.69
N PRO A 129 20.04 -17.41 5.37
CA PRO A 129 19.73 -18.54 4.50
C PRO A 129 20.27 -18.32 3.08
N LYS A 130 20.55 -19.41 2.37
CA LYS A 130 20.77 -19.32 0.91
C LYS A 130 19.44 -19.04 0.21
N PRO A 131 19.42 -18.31 -0.92
CA PRO A 131 18.25 -18.27 -1.79
C PRO A 131 17.86 -19.68 -2.23
N ASP A 132 16.56 -19.95 -2.23
CA ASP A 132 15.92 -21.11 -2.83
C ASP A 132 16.33 -21.25 -4.32
N PRO A 133 16.64 -22.47 -4.80
CA PRO A 133 17.16 -22.67 -6.16
C PRO A 133 16.11 -22.45 -7.26
N ASP A 134 14.83 -22.69 -6.97
CA ASP A 134 13.75 -22.76 -7.95
C ASP A 134 12.98 -21.43 -8.04
N ASN A 135 12.68 -20.83 -6.89
CA ASN A 135 11.92 -19.58 -6.78
C ASN A 135 12.73 -18.40 -6.22
N GLY A 136 13.94 -18.61 -5.72
CA GLY A 136 14.83 -17.53 -5.27
C GLY A 136 14.48 -16.86 -3.93
N ALA A 137 13.47 -17.34 -3.20
CA ALA A 137 13.13 -16.82 -1.88
C ALA A 137 14.27 -17.02 -0.88
N ILE A 138 14.38 -16.08 0.06
CA ILE A 138 15.21 -16.22 1.26
C ILE A 138 14.25 -16.15 2.43
N VAL A 139 14.26 -17.15 3.32
CA VAL A 139 13.31 -17.30 4.44
C VAL A 139 14.12 -17.59 5.70
N CYS A 140 14.12 -16.68 6.67
CA CYS A 140 14.86 -16.86 7.92
C CYS A 140 14.05 -17.69 8.92
N ASP A 141 14.69 -18.72 9.46
CA ASP A 141 14.32 -19.33 10.74
C ASP A 141 15.29 -18.80 11.81
N TRP A 142 15.03 -17.59 12.28
CA TRP A 142 15.74 -17.00 13.42
C TRP A 142 14.86 -17.14 14.66
N PRO A 143 15.40 -17.56 15.82
CA PRO A 143 14.59 -17.70 17.02
C PRO A 143 14.03 -16.35 17.48
N VAL A 144 12.80 -16.39 17.99
CA VAL A 144 12.15 -15.23 18.63
C VAL A 144 13.09 -14.66 19.69
N SER A 145 13.37 -13.37 19.56
CA SER A 145 14.30 -12.66 20.45
C SER A 145 13.57 -11.81 21.49
N TRP A 146 12.36 -11.33 21.15
CA TRP A 146 11.41 -10.70 22.07
C TRP A 146 9.99 -10.81 21.51
N THR A 147 8.98 -10.85 22.38
CA THR A 147 7.56 -10.82 22.02
C THR A 147 6.86 -9.69 22.77
N LEU A 148 6.01 -8.96 22.06
CA LEU A 148 5.18 -7.89 22.58
C LEU A 148 3.71 -8.26 22.39
N THR A 149 2.94 -8.36 23.47
CA THR A 149 1.48 -8.23 23.42
C THR A 149 1.14 -6.76 23.25
N VAL A 150 0.33 -6.40 22.27
CA VAL A 150 -0.10 -5.01 22.04
C VAL A 150 -1.10 -4.59 23.13
N PRO A 151 -0.80 -3.57 23.96
CA PRO A 151 -1.74 -3.07 24.96
C PRO A 151 -3.04 -2.50 24.37
N ASP A 152 -4.14 -2.64 25.10
CA ASP A 152 -5.48 -2.24 24.63
C ASP A 152 -5.70 -0.71 24.54
N ASP A 153 -4.77 0.10 25.06
CA ASP A 153 -4.79 1.56 24.96
C ASP A 153 -4.02 2.09 23.73
N TRP A 154 -3.41 1.23 22.91
CA TRP A 154 -2.62 1.67 21.76
C TRP A 154 -3.49 2.20 20.60
N THR A 155 -3.28 3.45 20.23
CA THR A 155 -3.90 4.13 19.09
C THR A 155 -3.49 3.48 17.76
N SER A 156 -4.44 3.11 16.90
CA SER A 156 -4.13 2.55 15.57
C SER A 156 -3.14 3.43 14.82
N GLY A 157 -2.16 2.84 14.14
CA GLY A 157 -1.04 3.60 13.57
C GLY A 157 -0.09 2.75 12.74
N ALA A 158 0.79 3.45 12.02
CA ALA A 158 2.05 2.88 11.56
C ALA A 158 3.05 2.84 12.73
N TYR A 159 3.79 1.75 12.89
CA TYR A 159 4.74 1.54 13.97
C TYR A 159 6.09 1.08 13.42
N VAL A 160 7.17 1.34 14.17
CA VAL A 160 8.49 0.76 13.91
C VAL A 160 9.06 0.18 15.20
N ALA A 161 9.59 -1.04 15.12
CA ALA A 161 10.45 -1.61 16.15
C ALA A 161 11.91 -1.35 15.76
N VAL A 162 12.62 -0.55 16.56
CA VAL A 162 14.01 -0.17 16.28
C VAL A 162 14.95 -0.95 17.19
N PHE A 163 15.73 -1.83 16.57
CA PHE A 163 16.75 -2.65 17.20
C PHE A 163 18.00 -1.80 17.45
N THR A 164 18.52 -1.81 18.67
CA THR A 164 19.66 -0.98 19.09
C THR A 164 20.69 -1.84 19.83
N ALA A 165 21.86 -2.05 19.24
CA ALA A 165 22.96 -2.80 19.84
C ALA A 165 23.74 -1.96 20.88
N GLU A 166 24.45 -2.63 21.79
CA GLU A 166 25.40 -2.02 22.74
C GLU A 166 26.43 -1.12 22.03
N ASP A 167 27.00 -1.57 20.90
CA ASP A 167 27.94 -0.81 20.07
C ASP A 167 27.32 0.39 19.29
N GLY A 168 26.07 0.74 19.59
CA GLY A 168 25.39 1.92 19.06
C GLY A 168 24.80 1.78 17.65
N HIS A 169 24.96 0.62 16.99
CA HIS A 169 24.32 0.36 15.70
C HIS A 169 22.80 0.17 15.84
N ARG A 170 22.06 0.64 14.82
CA ARG A 170 20.61 0.52 14.75
C ARG A 170 20.10 0.10 13.38
N SER A 171 19.00 -0.64 13.42
CA SER A 171 18.15 -1.01 12.28
C SER A 171 16.70 -1.08 12.75
N LEU A 172 15.72 -1.13 11.86
CA LEU A 172 14.30 -1.22 12.24
C LEU A 172 13.54 -2.26 11.43
N THR A 173 12.33 -2.59 11.89
CA THR A 173 11.28 -3.18 11.05
C THR A 173 9.97 -2.41 11.28
N PRO A 174 9.22 -2.06 10.21
CA PRO A 174 7.88 -1.50 10.36
C PRO A 174 6.84 -2.61 10.63
N PHE A 175 5.73 -2.21 11.22
CA PHE A 175 4.48 -2.97 11.31
C PHE A 175 3.30 -2.00 11.49
N VAL A 176 2.06 -2.48 11.46
CA VAL A 176 0.86 -1.69 11.73
C VAL A 176 0.14 -2.18 12.98
N VAL A 177 -0.39 -1.25 13.79
CA VAL A 177 -1.35 -1.58 14.85
C VAL A 177 -2.75 -1.24 14.37
N ARG A 178 -3.61 -2.25 14.31
CA ARG A 178 -4.96 -2.23 13.74
C ARG A 178 -6.01 -1.97 14.81
N GLU A 179 -7.11 -1.37 14.39
CA GLU A 179 -8.32 -1.18 15.20
C GLU A 179 -9.57 -1.49 14.36
N PRO A 180 -9.72 -2.73 13.85
CA PRO A 180 -10.70 -3.06 12.80
C PRO A 180 -12.16 -2.96 13.28
N ALA A 181 -12.38 -2.95 14.60
CA ALA A 181 -13.70 -2.79 15.21
C ALA A 181 -14.12 -1.32 15.43
N ARG A 182 -13.29 -0.33 15.05
CA ARG A 182 -13.60 1.09 15.17
C ARG A 182 -13.86 1.73 13.79
N PRO A 183 -15.06 2.27 13.55
CA PRO A 183 -15.30 3.16 12.41
C PRO A 183 -14.40 4.40 12.46
N SER A 184 -13.92 4.85 11.31
CA SER A 184 -13.15 6.10 11.19
C SER A 184 -13.41 6.82 9.88
N ASP A 185 -13.13 8.13 9.85
CA ASP A 185 -13.23 8.92 8.62
C ASP A 185 -12.38 8.31 7.50
N LEU A 186 -11.12 8.00 7.82
CA LEU A 186 -10.12 7.47 6.90
C LEU A 186 -9.61 6.11 7.37
N LEU A 187 -9.45 5.17 6.44
CA LEU A 187 -8.53 4.04 6.58
C LEU A 187 -7.29 4.32 5.74
N VAL A 188 -6.11 4.27 6.34
CA VAL A 188 -4.83 4.40 5.63
C VAL A 188 -4.22 3.01 5.47
N VAL A 189 -4.04 2.57 4.22
CA VAL A 189 -3.51 1.23 3.90
C VAL A 189 -2.05 1.35 3.46
N LEU A 190 -1.16 0.61 4.12
CA LEU A 190 0.27 0.63 3.83
C LEU A 190 0.70 -0.52 2.90
N PRO A 191 1.56 -0.26 1.90
CA PRO A 191 1.80 -1.15 0.76
C PRO A 191 2.83 -2.25 1.06
N PHE A 192 2.62 -3.05 2.11
CA PHE A 192 3.59 -4.06 2.58
C PHE A 192 3.97 -5.12 1.53
N ALA A 193 3.03 -5.51 0.65
CA ALA A 193 3.32 -6.38 -0.48
C ALA A 193 4.32 -5.73 -1.45
N THR A 194 4.18 -4.43 -1.71
CA THR A 194 5.10 -3.64 -2.54
C THR A 194 6.43 -3.40 -1.86
N TYR A 195 6.44 -3.06 -0.56
CA TYR A 195 7.66 -3.00 0.26
C TYR A 195 8.49 -4.30 0.13
N GLN A 196 7.84 -5.46 0.18
CA GLN A 196 8.53 -6.75 0.13
C GLN A 196 8.91 -7.20 -1.28
N ALA A 197 8.12 -6.81 -2.29
CA ALA A 197 8.47 -6.96 -3.71
C ALA A 197 9.77 -6.23 -4.09
N TYR A 198 10.05 -5.09 -3.45
CA TYR A 198 11.28 -4.30 -3.65
C TYR A 198 12.41 -4.61 -2.65
N ASN A 199 12.14 -5.30 -1.54
CA ASN A 199 13.15 -5.66 -0.54
C ASN A 199 14.21 -6.61 -1.12
N GLN A 200 15.42 -6.11 -1.39
CA GLN A 200 16.55 -6.87 -1.95
C GLN A 200 17.51 -7.42 -0.87
N TRP A 201 17.03 -7.59 0.37
CA TRP A 201 17.86 -8.08 1.47
C TRP A 201 18.46 -9.48 1.18
N PRO A 202 19.72 -9.73 1.58
CA PRO A 202 20.71 -8.74 2.04
C PRO A 202 21.45 -8.05 0.88
N LEU A 203 21.83 -6.78 1.02
CA LEU A 203 22.70 -6.08 0.05
C LEU A 203 24.19 -6.50 0.16
N ASP A 204 24.43 -7.79 0.39
CA ASP A 204 25.74 -8.44 0.58
C ASP A 204 26.62 -8.49 -0.68
N GLY A 205 26.06 -8.10 -1.83
CA GLY A 205 26.72 -8.20 -3.13
C GLY A 205 26.69 -9.59 -3.76
N ARG A 206 25.97 -10.57 -3.22
CA ARG A 206 26.04 -11.99 -3.64
C ARG A 206 24.71 -12.75 -3.62
N THR A 207 23.91 -12.61 -2.56
CA THR A 207 22.71 -13.44 -2.32
C THR A 207 21.40 -12.67 -2.38
N GLY A 208 21.38 -11.38 -2.06
CA GLY A 208 20.15 -10.58 -2.01
C GLY A 208 19.33 -10.57 -3.29
N LYS A 209 18.04 -10.86 -3.16
CA LYS A 209 17.04 -10.90 -4.24
C LYS A 209 15.72 -10.24 -3.84
N ASN A 210 15.05 -9.67 -4.83
CA ASN A 210 13.67 -9.17 -4.78
C ASN A 210 12.90 -9.55 -6.07
N LEU A 211 11.66 -9.09 -6.26
CA LEU A 211 10.84 -9.40 -7.45
C LEU A 211 11.26 -8.63 -8.72
N TYR A 212 12.43 -7.98 -8.73
CA TYR A 212 13.01 -7.28 -9.88
C TYR A 212 14.45 -7.68 -10.19
N LYS A 213 15.28 -7.95 -9.18
CA LYS A 213 16.73 -8.07 -9.30
C LYS A 213 17.29 -9.11 -8.33
N GLY A 214 18.44 -9.63 -8.71
CA GLY A 214 19.38 -10.34 -7.83
C GLY A 214 20.80 -10.03 -8.27
N TYR A 215 21.80 -10.59 -7.61
CA TYR A 215 23.19 -10.44 -8.05
C TYR A 215 23.51 -11.38 -9.23
N ALA A 216 24.06 -10.81 -10.30
CA ALA A 216 24.50 -11.56 -11.48
C ALA A 216 25.87 -12.22 -11.28
N ARG A 217 26.72 -11.55 -10.50
CA ARG A 217 28.02 -12.02 -10.01
C ARG A 217 28.41 -11.14 -8.81
N PRO A 218 29.41 -11.52 -7.99
CA PRO A 218 29.80 -10.75 -6.81
C PRO A 218 29.99 -9.25 -7.10
N GLY A 219 29.26 -8.41 -6.36
CA GLY A 219 29.26 -6.94 -6.48
C GLY A 219 28.42 -6.36 -7.62
N VAL A 220 27.81 -7.17 -8.49
CA VAL A 220 27.08 -6.70 -9.69
C VAL A 220 25.61 -7.08 -9.60
N VAL A 221 24.75 -6.09 -9.39
CA VAL A 221 23.28 -6.25 -9.49
C VAL A 221 22.90 -6.53 -10.94
N GLY A 222 22.08 -7.57 -11.13
CA GLY A 222 21.58 -8.01 -12.42
C GLY A 222 20.23 -7.40 -12.82
N ASP A 223 19.77 -7.86 -13.99
CA ASP A 223 18.45 -7.66 -14.57
C ASP A 223 17.42 -8.69 -14.08
N ASN A 224 16.19 -8.61 -14.60
CA ASN A 224 15.04 -9.44 -14.21
C ASN A 224 15.29 -10.95 -14.21
N LYS A 225 16.23 -11.49 -14.99
CA LYS A 225 16.51 -12.95 -15.01
C LYS A 225 17.24 -13.47 -13.76
N HIS A 226 17.75 -12.57 -12.91
CA HIS A 226 18.42 -12.91 -11.65
C HIS A 226 17.51 -12.78 -10.41
N ARG A 227 16.26 -12.35 -10.60
CA ARG A 227 15.30 -12.03 -9.53
C ARG A 227 14.89 -13.25 -8.68
N ALA A 228 14.07 -13.01 -7.68
CA ALA A 228 13.23 -14.04 -7.05
C ALA A 228 11.81 -13.98 -7.64
N PHE A 229 11.14 -15.13 -7.68
CA PHE A 229 9.72 -15.26 -7.99
C PHE A 229 8.85 -15.23 -6.72
N ARG A 230 9.41 -15.61 -5.57
CA ARG A 230 8.78 -15.54 -4.24
C ARG A 230 9.65 -14.71 -3.28
N VAL A 231 9.04 -13.87 -2.45
CA VAL A 231 9.71 -13.11 -1.37
C VAL A 231 8.90 -13.24 -0.08
N SER A 232 9.50 -13.81 0.97
CA SER A 232 8.85 -13.99 2.28
C SER A 232 9.08 -12.78 3.18
N PHE A 233 8.13 -12.45 4.05
CA PHE A 233 8.20 -11.43 5.10
C PHE A 233 9.07 -11.85 6.30
N ASP A 234 9.48 -13.12 6.36
CA ASP A 234 10.31 -13.72 7.41
C ASP A 234 11.79 -13.44 7.17
N ARG A 235 12.12 -12.19 6.86
CA ARG A 235 13.48 -11.69 6.63
C ARG A 235 13.53 -10.18 6.84
N PRO A 236 14.66 -9.60 7.27
CA PRO A 236 14.79 -8.15 7.41
C PRO A 236 14.52 -7.39 6.11
N TYR A 237 14.19 -6.10 6.24
CA TYR A 237 14.29 -5.15 5.15
C TYR A 237 15.76 -4.76 4.91
N SER A 238 16.10 -4.43 3.66
CA SER A 238 17.48 -4.13 3.23
C SER A 238 18.12 -2.89 3.86
N ASP A 239 19.44 -2.81 3.80
CA ASP A 239 20.31 -1.79 4.44
C ASP A 239 20.07 -1.65 5.96
N HIS A 240 19.28 -0.67 6.39
CA HIS A 240 18.96 -0.41 7.81
C HIS A 240 17.51 -0.75 8.19
N GLY A 241 16.73 -1.31 7.26
CA GLY A 241 15.43 -1.90 7.54
C GLY A 241 14.21 -1.00 7.34
N LEU A 242 14.38 0.26 6.93
CA LEU A 242 13.26 1.04 6.40
C LEU A 242 12.93 0.54 4.97
N PRO A 243 11.67 0.23 4.63
CA PRO A 243 11.33 -0.18 3.28
C PRO A 243 11.57 0.92 2.25
N ARG A 244 11.80 0.50 1.01
CA ARG A 244 11.92 1.40 -0.12
C ARG A 244 10.59 2.14 -0.35
N TRP A 245 10.67 3.48 -0.45
CA TRP A 245 9.54 4.39 -0.64
C TRP A 245 8.60 4.60 0.54
N ALA A 246 8.91 4.05 1.72
CA ALA A 246 8.16 4.35 2.94
C ALA A 246 8.19 5.85 3.30
N GLU A 247 9.14 6.64 2.78
CA GLU A 247 9.14 8.10 2.92
C GLU A 247 7.86 8.79 2.40
N LEU A 248 7.18 8.20 1.40
CA LEU A 248 5.91 8.68 0.87
C LEU A 248 4.79 8.53 1.91
N ASP A 249 4.63 7.31 2.42
CA ASP A 249 3.66 6.95 3.44
C ASP A 249 3.88 7.74 4.72
N LEU A 250 5.15 7.81 5.19
CA LEU A 250 5.54 8.58 6.37
C LEU A 250 5.23 10.08 6.21
N ALA A 251 5.37 10.65 5.01
CA ALA A 251 4.99 12.03 4.75
C ALA A 251 3.47 12.23 4.86
N PHE A 252 2.66 11.36 4.24
CA PHE A 252 1.20 11.43 4.40
C PHE A 252 0.77 11.23 5.86
N ILE A 253 1.32 10.24 6.58
CA ILE A 253 1.01 9.98 8.00
C ILE A 253 1.23 11.24 8.84
N ARG A 254 2.40 11.90 8.72
CA ARG A 254 2.67 13.15 9.44
C ARG A 254 1.69 14.27 9.05
N TRP A 255 1.26 14.34 7.80
CA TRP A 255 0.34 15.39 7.33
C TRP A 255 -1.11 15.14 7.77
N VAL A 256 -1.62 13.91 7.66
CA VAL A 256 -3.01 13.57 8.00
C VAL A 256 -3.24 13.69 9.51
N GLU A 257 -2.29 13.22 10.33
CA GLU A 257 -2.38 13.38 11.78
C GLU A 257 -2.21 14.84 12.23
N ARG A 258 -1.33 15.63 11.58
CA ARG A 258 -1.16 17.06 11.88
C ARG A 258 -2.44 17.87 11.69
N HIS A 259 -3.33 17.45 10.79
CA HIS A 259 -4.59 18.13 10.52
C HIS A 259 -5.77 17.55 11.32
N GLY A 260 -5.55 16.57 12.18
CA GLY A 260 -6.56 16.05 13.11
C GLY A 260 -7.69 15.25 12.46
N TYR A 261 -7.48 14.69 11.26
CA TYR A 261 -8.40 13.73 10.66
C TYR A 261 -8.47 12.45 11.49
N ASP A 262 -9.63 11.78 11.50
CA ASP A 262 -9.78 10.51 12.20
C ASP A 262 -9.33 9.33 11.32
N ALA A 263 -8.15 8.79 11.62
CA ALA A 263 -7.52 7.74 10.83
C ALA A 263 -7.35 6.44 11.63
N THR A 264 -7.66 5.31 10.99
CA THR A 264 -7.17 3.98 11.37
C THR A 264 -6.21 3.45 10.30
N TYR A 265 -5.44 2.42 10.64
CA TYR A 265 -4.36 1.90 9.80
C TYR A 265 -4.47 0.40 9.57
N ALA A 266 -4.19 0.00 8.33
CA ALA A 266 -4.09 -1.38 7.86
C ALA A 266 -2.89 -1.55 6.91
N THR A 267 -2.59 -2.78 6.54
CA THR A 267 -1.62 -3.14 5.50
C THR A 267 -2.30 -3.78 4.29
N SER A 268 -1.57 -3.88 3.18
CA SER A 268 -1.98 -4.65 2.01
C SER A 268 -2.33 -6.12 2.32
N THR A 269 -1.74 -6.75 3.35
CA THR A 269 -2.09 -8.13 3.72
C THR A 269 -3.43 -8.20 4.44
N ASP A 270 -3.78 -7.18 5.22
CA ASP A 270 -5.09 -7.10 5.90
C ASP A 270 -6.26 -7.01 4.91
N LEU A 271 -6.06 -6.36 3.77
CA LEU A 271 -7.01 -6.38 2.66
C LEU A 271 -7.14 -7.78 2.03
N HIS A 272 -6.03 -8.52 1.89
CA HIS A 272 -6.06 -9.88 1.34
C HIS A 272 -6.76 -10.87 2.29
N GLU A 273 -6.44 -10.78 3.58
CA GLU A 273 -6.94 -11.69 4.63
C GLU A 273 -8.38 -11.38 5.07
N GLY A 274 -9.07 -10.41 4.43
CA GLY A 274 -10.43 -10.01 4.80
C GLY A 274 -10.53 -9.37 6.19
N ARG A 275 -9.41 -8.86 6.74
CA ARG A 275 -9.33 -8.23 8.08
C ARG A 275 -9.85 -6.79 8.10
N VAL A 276 -10.28 -6.28 6.95
CA VAL A 276 -10.79 -4.91 6.72
C VAL A 276 -12.21 -4.99 6.19
N ASP A 277 -13.13 -4.32 6.85
CA ASP A 277 -14.50 -4.08 6.37
C ASP A 277 -14.61 -2.63 5.84
N PRO A 278 -14.72 -2.42 4.51
CA PRO A 278 -14.92 -1.09 3.93
C PRO A 278 -16.22 -0.38 4.34
N ALA A 279 -17.16 -1.06 5.00
CA ALA A 279 -18.34 -0.42 5.57
C ALA A 279 -18.01 0.49 6.77
N GLN A 280 -16.89 0.28 7.46
CA GLN A 280 -16.46 1.04 8.64
C GLN A 280 -15.87 2.43 8.32
N TYR A 281 -15.60 2.73 7.04
CA TYR A 281 -14.80 3.89 6.64
C TYR A 281 -15.48 4.78 5.61
N THR A 282 -15.25 6.09 5.68
CA THR A 282 -15.77 7.05 4.68
C THR A 282 -14.84 7.11 3.46
N ALA A 283 -13.52 7.00 3.66
CA ALA A 283 -12.55 6.85 2.57
C ALA A 283 -11.40 5.89 2.91
N MET A 284 -10.91 5.17 1.90
CA MET A 284 -9.66 4.41 1.94
C MET A 284 -8.55 5.21 1.22
N VAL A 285 -7.39 5.37 1.86
CA VAL A 285 -6.27 6.15 1.33
C VAL A 285 -5.02 5.28 1.22
N PHE A 286 -4.42 5.29 0.04
CA PHE A 286 -3.19 4.59 -0.32
C PHE A 286 -2.12 5.66 -0.58
N PRO A 287 -1.27 5.98 0.42
CA PRO A 287 -0.46 7.18 0.39
C PRO A 287 0.90 7.00 -0.30
N GLY A 288 1.49 5.81 -0.19
CA GLY A 288 2.69 5.42 -0.90
C GLY A 288 2.40 4.76 -2.25
N HIS A 289 3.48 4.32 -2.89
CA HIS A 289 3.42 3.57 -4.15
C HIS A 289 3.04 2.11 -3.88
N ASP A 290 1.90 1.67 -4.44
CA ASP A 290 1.34 0.35 -4.18
C ASP A 290 1.15 -0.49 -5.47
N GLU A 291 2.26 -1.04 -5.96
CA GLU A 291 2.35 -1.76 -7.25
C GLU A 291 1.80 -3.20 -7.22
N TYR A 292 1.88 -3.91 -6.08
CA TYR A 292 1.65 -5.38 -5.99
C TYR A 292 0.35 -5.73 -5.28
N TRP A 293 -0.67 -6.09 -6.08
CA TRP A 293 -2.02 -6.34 -5.61
C TRP A 293 -2.49 -7.75 -5.93
N SER A 294 -2.96 -8.47 -4.92
CA SER A 294 -3.66 -9.74 -5.12
C SER A 294 -5.14 -9.52 -5.45
N LYS A 295 -5.80 -10.50 -6.06
CA LYS A 295 -7.23 -10.42 -6.37
C LYS A 295 -8.09 -10.10 -5.14
N PRO A 296 -7.97 -10.76 -3.97
CA PRO A 296 -8.73 -10.39 -2.78
C PRO A 296 -8.56 -8.92 -2.36
N MET A 297 -7.33 -8.38 -2.38
CA MET A 297 -7.10 -6.96 -2.09
C MET A 297 -7.85 -6.03 -3.04
N ARG A 298 -7.85 -6.36 -4.33
CA ARG A 298 -8.48 -5.57 -5.38
C ARG A 298 -10.00 -5.66 -5.28
N ASP A 299 -10.54 -6.87 -5.11
CA ASP A 299 -11.99 -7.10 -4.99
C ASP A 299 -12.57 -6.37 -3.76
N VAL A 300 -11.84 -6.32 -2.64
CA VAL A 300 -12.23 -5.54 -1.45
C VAL A 300 -12.35 -4.04 -1.76
N VAL A 301 -11.48 -3.48 -2.61
CA VAL A 301 -11.49 -2.05 -2.96
C VAL A 301 -12.48 -1.74 -4.10
N GLU A 302 -12.66 -2.63 -5.05
CA GLU A 302 -13.74 -2.51 -6.06
C GLU A 302 -15.11 -2.60 -5.37
N SER A 303 -15.29 -3.53 -4.43
CA SER A 303 -16.50 -3.60 -3.58
C SER A 303 -16.65 -2.42 -2.62
N ALA A 304 -15.56 -1.81 -2.16
CA ALA A 304 -15.63 -0.58 -1.36
C ALA A 304 -16.25 0.58 -2.15
N VAL A 305 -15.83 0.76 -3.41
CA VAL A 305 -16.36 1.78 -4.33
C VAL A 305 -17.83 1.50 -4.64
N ASP A 306 -18.19 0.26 -4.97
CA ASP A 306 -19.59 -0.13 -5.22
C ASP A 306 -20.52 0.04 -3.99
N GLN A 307 -19.95 0.13 -2.78
CA GLN A 307 -20.66 0.33 -1.51
C GLN A 307 -20.55 1.75 -0.93
N GLY A 308 -20.20 2.75 -1.74
CA GLY A 308 -20.22 4.15 -1.32
C GLY A 308 -18.95 4.64 -0.59
N THR A 309 -17.91 3.83 -0.46
CA THR A 309 -16.63 4.22 0.19
C THR A 309 -15.71 4.87 -0.83
N HIS A 310 -15.19 6.05 -0.50
CA HIS A 310 -14.30 6.79 -1.39
C HIS A 310 -12.88 6.20 -1.38
N VAL A 311 -12.11 6.41 -2.45
CA VAL A 311 -10.75 5.88 -2.57
C VAL A 311 -9.81 6.98 -3.06
N ALA A 312 -8.62 7.09 -2.47
CA ALA A 312 -7.58 8.02 -2.89
C ALA A 312 -6.21 7.33 -2.97
N PHE A 313 -5.63 7.28 -4.17
CA PHE A 313 -4.23 6.90 -4.39
C PHE A 313 -3.38 8.16 -4.54
N LEU A 314 -2.38 8.33 -3.68
CA LEU A 314 -1.51 9.52 -3.65
C LEU A 314 -0.12 9.28 -4.29
N ALA A 315 -0.01 8.23 -5.10
CA ALA A 315 1.19 7.86 -5.84
C ALA A 315 0.90 7.59 -7.34
N ALA A 316 1.89 7.06 -8.06
CA ALA A 316 1.74 6.47 -9.40
C ALA A 316 2.04 4.97 -9.37
N ASN A 317 1.71 4.29 -10.47
CA ASN A 317 1.98 2.87 -10.69
C ASN A 317 1.30 1.97 -9.65
N ASN A 318 0.06 2.34 -9.31
CA ASN A 318 -0.81 1.64 -8.38
C ASN A 318 -1.50 0.44 -9.07
N ILE A 319 -1.67 -0.68 -8.36
CA ILE A 319 -2.40 -1.88 -8.82
C ILE A 319 -1.88 -2.43 -10.18
N TYR A 320 -0.56 -2.38 -10.41
CA TYR A 320 0.03 -2.76 -11.72
C TYR A 320 0.30 -4.27 -11.85
N PHE A 321 0.86 -4.91 -10.82
CA PHE A 321 1.11 -6.36 -10.81
C PHE A 321 0.04 -7.11 -10.01
N HIS A 322 -0.53 -8.13 -10.65
CA HIS A 322 -1.28 -9.17 -9.97
C HIS A 322 -0.30 -10.12 -9.25
N VAL A 323 -0.54 -10.36 -7.96
CA VAL A 323 0.26 -11.26 -7.13
C VAL A 323 -0.58 -12.27 -6.37
N ARG A 324 0.05 -13.39 -6.03
CA ARG A 324 -0.44 -14.32 -5.03
C ARG A 324 0.24 -13.95 -3.71
N LEU A 325 -0.54 -13.75 -2.64
CA LEU A 325 0.02 -13.90 -1.30
C LEU A 325 -0.03 -15.39 -0.94
N ALA A 326 1.01 -15.87 -0.27
CA ALA A 326 1.19 -17.28 0.04
C ALA A 326 1.73 -17.44 1.46
N ASP A 327 1.46 -18.58 2.05
CA ASP A 327 1.77 -18.87 3.46
C ASP A 327 3.26 -19.20 3.65
N ASP A 328 3.69 -19.34 4.90
CA ASP A 328 4.99 -19.92 5.24
C ASP A 328 4.98 -21.46 5.18
N ALA A 329 6.11 -22.09 5.55
CA ALA A 329 6.24 -23.55 5.59
C ALA A 329 5.54 -24.21 6.81
N HIS A 330 4.90 -23.42 7.67
CA HIS A 330 4.21 -23.86 8.89
C HIS A 330 2.69 -23.62 8.84
N GLY A 331 2.20 -22.96 7.79
CA GLY A 331 0.79 -22.62 7.61
C GLY A 331 0.38 -21.26 8.19
N THR A 332 1.33 -20.36 8.49
CA THR A 332 1.02 -18.97 8.84
C THR A 332 0.57 -18.22 7.59
N PRO A 333 -0.62 -17.58 7.57
CA PRO A 333 -1.14 -16.90 6.39
C PRO A 333 -0.24 -15.78 5.85
N CYS A 334 -0.25 -15.62 4.53
CA CYS A 334 0.25 -14.43 3.81
C CYS A 334 1.71 -14.03 4.07
N ARG A 335 2.56 -14.96 4.54
CA ARG A 335 3.98 -14.72 4.83
C ARG A 335 4.88 -14.55 3.61
N ALA A 336 4.38 -14.63 2.37
CA ALA A 336 5.14 -14.32 1.16
C ALA A 336 4.32 -13.69 0.03
N VAL A 337 4.99 -12.94 -0.84
CA VAL A 337 4.48 -12.41 -2.12
C VAL A 337 5.09 -13.21 -3.27
N VAL A 338 4.29 -13.63 -4.24
CA VAL A 338 4.71 -14.36 -5.45
C VAL A 338 4.35 -13.56 -6.71
N CYS A 339 5.29 -13.39 -7.64
CA CYS A 339 5.03 -12.73 -8.92
C CYS A 339 5.95 -13.20 -10.07
N HIS A 340 5.34 -13.69 -11.16
CA HIS A 340 6.06 -14.11 -12.37
C HIS A 340 6.19 -12.98 -13.42
N LYS A 341 5.37 -11.93 -13.33
CA LYS A 341 5.45 -10.68 -14.14
C LYS A 341 5.25 -10.89 -15.63
N GLN A 342 6.34 -11.01 -16.39
CA GLN A 342 6.35 -11.26 -17.84
C GLN A 342 6.70 -12.71 -18.18
N ASP A 343 7.21 -13.48 -17.22
CA ASP A 343 7.49 -14.91 -17.40
C ASP A 343 6.23 -15.73 -17.08
N HIS A 344 6.21 -16.99 -17.52
CA HIS A 344 5.10 -17.91 -17.25
C HIS A 344 4.96 -18.21 -15.74
N ASP A 345 3.73 -18.20 -15.23
CA ASP A 345 3.39 -18.64 -13.87
C ASP A 345 3.02 -20.13 -13.89
N PRO A 346 3.87 -21.05 -13.40
CA PRO A 346 3.60 -22.49 -13.41
C PRO A 346 2.59 -22.92 -12.33
N HIS A 347 2.11 -21.99 -11.49
CA HIS A 347 1.29 -22.25 -10.32
C HIS A 347 0.06 -21.33 -10.26
N ALA A 348 -0.40 -20.82 -11.42
CA ALA A 348 -1.62 -20.02 -11.51
C ALA A 348 -2.82 -20.76 -10.91
N ASP A 349 -3.55 -20.07 -10.02
CA ASP A 349 -4.70 -20.59 -9.29
C ASP A 349 -6.02 -19.98 -9.82
N GLU A 350 -7.13 -20.16 -9.10
CA GLU A 350 -8.45 -19.64 -9.46
C GLU A 350 -8.53 -18.10 -9.54
N ASN A 351 -7.60 -17.38 -8.91
CA ASN A 351 -7.44 -15.93 -9.05
C ASN A 351 -6.69 -15.54 -10.35
N GLY A 352 -6.10 -16.50 -11.06
CA GLY A 352 -5.35 -16.30 -12.29
C GLY A 352 -3.82 -16.17 -12.11
N PRO A 353 -3.07 -16.02 -13.21
CA PRO A 353 -1.61 -15.95 -13.19
C PRO A 353 -1.10 -14.62 -12.62
N THR A 354 0.09 -14.67 -11.99
CA THR A 354 0.74 -13.49 -11.41
C THR A 354 1.49 -12.67 -12.48
N THR A 355 0.75 -11.83 -13.20
CA THR A 355 1.23 -10.98 -14.30
C THR A 355 0.82 -9.51 -14.09
N ARG A 356 0.70 -8.67 -15.11
CA ARG A 356 0.14 -7.32 -14.97
C ARG A 356 -1.37 -7.35 -14.98
N TRP A 357 -2.02 -6.53 -14.15
CA TRP A 357 -3.48 -6.45 -14.08
C TRP A 357 -4.13 -6.13 -15.43
N ARG A 358 -3.52 -5.24 -16.23
CA ARG A 358 -3.95 -4.93 -17.61
C ARG A 358 -3.81 -6.07 -18.63
N ASP A 359 -3.08 -7.14 -18.33
CA ASP A 359 -2.96 -8.29 -19.23
C ASP A 359 -4.03 -9.36 -18.95
N LEU A 360 -4.71 -9.29 -17.81
CA LEU A 360 -5.80 -10.20 -17.44
C LEU A 360 -7.12 -9.85 -18.16
N PRO A 361 -7.96 -10.85 -18.49
CA PRO A 361 -9.31 -10.62 -18.99
C PRO A 361 -10.23 -10.07 -17.90
N GLY A 362 -11.33 -9.45 -18.31
CA GLY A 362 -12.48 -9.18 -17.45
C GLY A 362 -13.31 -10.44 -17.18
N GLU A 363 -14.31 -10.30 -16.31
CA GLU A 363 -15.17 -11.40 -15.84
C GLU A 363 -16.09 -11.98 -16.93
N HIS A 364 -16.23 -11.28 -18.06
CA HIS A 364 -16.93 -11.77 -19.25
C HIS A 364 -15.96 -12.01 -20.42
N GLY A 365 -14.67 -12.19 -20.12
CA GLY A 365 -13.61 -12.45 -21.09
C GLY A 365 -13.08 -11.20 -21.80
N GLU A 366 -13.45 -9.99 -21.37
CA GLU A 366 -13.06 -8.76 -22.06
C GLU A 366 -11.54 -8.57 -22.02
N LYS A 367 -10.90 -8.42 -23.18
CA LYS A 367 -9.45 -8.20 -23.24
C LYS A 367 -9.08 -6.89 -22.52
N HIS A 368 -8.09 -6.95 -21.63
CA HIS A 368 -7.71 -5.84 -20.75
C HIS A 368 -8.81 -5.44 -19.73
N GLY A 369 -9.79 -6.31 -19.46
CA GLY A 369 -10.95 -5.99 -18.63
C GLY A 369 -10.64 -5.71 -17.15
N ARG A 370 -9.52 -6.20 -16.60
CA ARG A 370 -9.00 -5.79 -15.28
C ARG A 370 -7.83 -4.79 -15.39
N ALA A 371 -7.74 -4.01 -16.48
CA ALA A 371 -6.82 -2.87 -16.53
C ALA A 371 -7.06 -1.88 -15.38
N GLU A 372 -5.99 -1.21 -14.95
CA GLU A 372 -5.98 -0.35 -13.76
C GLU A 372 -6.89 0.86 -13.98
N GLN A 373 -6.90 1.40 -15.20
CA GLN A 373 -7.77 2.51 -15.61
C GLN A 373 -9.28 2.23 -15.43
N GLY A 374 -9.70 0.96 -15.41
CA GLY A 374 -11.08 0.56 -15.16
C GLY A 374 -11.57 0.85 -13.73
N LEU A 375 -10.65 1.11 -12.80
CA LEU A 375 -10.91 1.56 -11.43
C LEU A 375 -10.34 2.97 -11.18
N LEU A 376 -9.09 3.18 -11.59
CA LEU A 376 -8.28 4.37 -11.28
C LEU A 376 -8.56 5.59 -12.20
N GLY A 377 -9.28 5.39 -13.31
CA GLY A 377 -9.51 6.44 -14.33
C GLY A 377 -8.27 6.80 -15.18
N VAL A 378 -7.06 6.51 -14.69
CA VAL A 378 -5.76 6.58 -15.37
C VAL A 378 -4.96 5.30 -15.06
N GLN A 379 -3.80 5.10 -15.70
CA GLN A 379 -2.94 3.95 -15.40
C GLN A 379 -1.46 4.23 -15.70
N TYR A 380 -0.56 3.46 -15.07
CA TYR A 380 0.88 3.56 -15.27
C TYR A 380 1.26 3.60 -16.75
N ASN A 381 1.93 4.68 -17.15
CA ASN A 381 2.38 4.88 -18.51
C ASN A 381 3.88 5.10 -18.67
N GLY A 382 4.67 5.29 -17.60
CA GLY A 382 6.13 5.12 -17.63
C GLY A 382 6.94 5.79 -16.51
N ILE A 383 8.25 5.56 -16.55
CA ILE A 383 9.27 6.10 -15.63
C ILE A 383 9.85 7.41 -16.19
N LEU A 384 9.94 8.45 -15.36
CA LEU A 384 10.49 9.76 -15.73
C LEU A 384 12.02 9.72 -15.87
N ALA A 385 12.56 10.43 -16.87
CA ALA A 385 14.00 10.64 -17.02
C ALA A 385 14.55 11.72 -16.09
N GLU A 386 13.74 12.73 -15.79
CA GLU A 386 13.99 13.83 -14.86
C GLU A 386 12.62 14.30 -14.30
N PRO A 387 12.52 14.80 -13.06
CA PRO A 387 11.25 15.31 -12.51
C PRO A 387 10.68 16.45 -13.37
N ALA A 388 9.35 16.46 -13.53
CA ALA A 388 8.63 17.39 -14.37
C ALA A 388 7.63 18.23 -13.55
N PRO A 389 7.24 19.43 -14.02
CA PRO A 389 6.13 20.16 -13.42
C PRO A 389 4.82 19.38 -13.57
N LEU A 390 3.91 19.52 -12.60
CA LEU A 390 2.50 19.20 -12.82
C LEU A 390 1.83 20.38 -13.49
N VAL A 391 1.17 20.16 -14.63
CA VAL A 391 0.47 21.20 -15.40
C VAL A 391 -1.02 21.13 -15.10
N VAL A 392 -1.55 22.17 -14.44
CA VAL A 392 -2.94 22.20 -13.95
C VAL A 392 -3.95 22.25 -15.10
N ARG A 393 -5.02 21.48 -14.95
CA ARG A 393 -6.24 21.54 -15.77
C ARG A 393 -7.49 21.67 -14.90
N GLU A 394 -8.57 22.13 -15.53
CA GLU A 394 -9.89 22.30 -14.90
C GLU A 394 -9.83 23.16 -13.61
N PRO A 395 -9.18 24.34 -13.61
CA PRO A 395 -8.95 25.15 -12.40
C PRO A 395 -10.24 25.63 -11.71
N ALA A 396 -11.37 25.62 -12.41
CA ALA A 396 -12.69 25.92 -11.86
C ALA A 396 -13.32 24.74 -11.09
N HIS A 397 -12.77 23.53 -11.22
CA HIS A 397 -13.22 22.34 -10.50
C HIS A 397 -12.95 22.49 -8.99
N TRP A 398 -13.90 22.05 -8.16
CA TRP A 398 -13.89 22.28 -6.70
C TRP A 398 -12.60 21.81 -6.00
N PHE A 399 -11.92 20.81 -6.57
CA PHE A 399 -10.63 20.28 -6.08
C PHE A 399 -9.55 21.37 -5.99
N TRP A 400 -9.49 22.29 -6.96
CA TRP A 400 -8.51 23.39 -6.99
C TRP A 400 -8.97 24.64 -6.23
N SER A 401 -10.14 24.62 -5.57
CA SER A 401 -10.69 25.77 -4.86
C SER A 401 -9.73 26.35 -3.82
N GLY A 402 -9.59 27.69 -3.80
CA GLY A 402 -8.71 28.38 -2.84
C GLY A 402 -7.21 28.09 -2.99
N THR A 403 -6.75 27.52 -4.11
CA THR A 403 -5.31 27.36 -4.43
C THR A 403 -4.73 28.56 -5.17
N GLY A 404 -5.55 29.30 -5.92
CA GLY A 404 -5.11 30.38 -6.82
C GLY A 404 -4.54 29.89 -8.17
N LEU A 405 -4.47 28.58 -8.41
CA LEU A 405 -3.97 27.98 -9.65
C LEU A 405 -4.85 28.36 -10.86
N ARG A 406 -4.22 28.43 -12.04
CA ARG A 406 -4.87 28.70 -13.34
C ARG A 406 -4.63 27.54 -14.31
N ASP A 407 -5.39 27.50 -15.39
CA ASP A 407 -5.18 26.47 -16.42
C ASP A 407 -3.81 26.64 -17.07
N GLY A 408 -3.07 25.54 -17.22
CA GLY A 408 -1.69 25.55 -17.69
C GLY A 408 -0.66 26.07 -16.68
N GLU A 409 -1.05 26.39 -15.44
CA GLU A 409 -0.07 26.77 -14.40
C GLU A 409 0.73 25.56 -13.93
N GLU A 410 2.03 25.75 -13.72
CA GLU A 410 2.96 24.69 -13.35
C GLU A 410 3.25 24.64 -11.85
N ILE A 411 3.23 23.42 -11.30
CA ILE A 411 3.78 23.09 -9.97
C ILE A 411 5.07 22.32 -10.18
N ALA A 412 6.21 23.01 -10.08
CA ALA A 412 7.54 22.48 -10.44
C ALA A 412 7.91 21.21 -9.65
N GLY A 413 8.44 20.20 -10.36
CA GLY A 413 8.95 18.96 -9.77
C GLY A 413 7.92 18.02 -9.15
N LEU A 414 6.62 18.34 -9.21
CA LEU A 414 5.55 17.52 -8.61
C LEU A 414 5.27 16.22 -9.37
N VAL A 415 5.65 16.10 -10.65
CA VAL A 415 5.64 14.81 -11.35
C VAL A 415 7.02 14.17 -11.22
N GLY A 416 7.10 13.00 -10.61
CA GLY A 416 8.38 12.40 -10.23
C GLY A 416 8.35 10.88 -10.07
N VAL A 417 9.52 10.27 -10.30
CA VAL A 417 9.79 8.83 -10.37
C VAL A 417 9.01 8.12 -11.48
N GLU A 418 7.71 7.97 -11.32
CA GLU A 418 6.79 7.33 -12.27
C GLU A 418 5.51 8.14 -12.45
N ALA A 419 4.81 7.92 -13.55
CA ALA A 419 3.53 8.58 -13.84
C ALA A 419 2.44 7.61 -14.31
N ASP A 420 1.22 7.96 -13.91
CA ASP A 420 -0.02 7.44 -14.49
C ASP A 420 -0.59 8.48 -15.47
N GLY A 421 -1.31 8.01 -16.50
CA GLY A 421 -2.05 8.89 -17.41
C GLY A 421 -3.14 8.16 -18.17
N HIS A 422 -3.95 8.90 -18.92
CA HIS A 422 -5.06 8.32 -19.67
C HIS A 422 -4.58 7.57 -20.93
N ASN A 423 -5.08 6.35 -21.11
CA ASN A 423 -4.95 5.56 -22.33
C ASN A 423 -6.35 5.31 -22.96
N PRO A 424 -6.69 5.91 -24.11
CA PRO A 424 -7.99 5.72 -24.77
C PRO A 424 -8.19 4.33 -25.39
N LYS A 425 -7.19 3.43 -25.31
CA LYS A 425 -7.28 2.03 -25.76
C LYS A 425 -7.59 1.04 -24.62
N MET A 426 -7.81 1.54 -23.42
CA MET A 426 -8.08 0.74 -22.22
C MET A 426 -9.46 1.12 -21.66
N PRO A 427 -10.14 0.24 -20.91
CA PRO A 427 -11.43 0.54 -20.30
C PRO A 427 -11.42 1.85 -19.51
N SER A 428 -12.50 2.62 -19.61
CA SER A 428 -12.82 3.68 -18.65
C SER A 428 -13.53 3.08 -17.42
N PRO A 429 -13.55 3.80 -16.29
CA PRO A 429 -14.35 3.44 -15.12
C PRO A 429 -15.81 3.14 -15.46
N ARG A 430 -16.35 2.04 -14.94
CA ARG A 430 -17.76 1.67 -15.09
C ARG A 430 -18.62 2.54 -14.16
N GLY A 431 -19.75 3.03 -14.66
CA GLY A 431 -20.72 3.79 -13.83
C GLY A 431 -20.27 5.19 -13.37
N ALA A 432 -19.14 5.70 -13.84
CA ALA A 432 -18.55 6.96 -13.37
C ALA A 432 -18.17 7.94 -14.49
N SER A 433 -18.28 9.22 -14.16
CA SER A 433 -17.65 10.31 -14.92
C SER A 433 -16.18 10.44 -14.52
N ARG A 434 -15.31 11.00 -15.39
CA ARG A 434 -13.89 11.24 -15.09
C ARG A 434 -13.44 12.62 -15.52
N THR A 435 -12.83 13.35 -14.59
CA THR A 435 -12.15 14.63 -14.80
C THR A 435 -10.64 14.42 -14.74
N LEU A 436 -9.90 14.98 -15.70
CA LEU A 436 -8.43 15.01 -15.68
C LEU A 436 -7.98 16.37 -15.14
N LEU A 437 -7.44 16.38 -13.93
CA LEU A 437 -7.06 17.59 -13.18
C LEU A 437 -5.66 18.09 -13.54
N SER A 438 -4.87 17.30 -14.28
CA SER A 438 -3.61 17.72 -14.89
C SER A 438 -3.37 17.07 -16.25
N GLU A 439 -2.51 17.69 -17.06
CA GLU A 439 -2.00 17.18 -18.33
C GLU A 439 -0.50 17.50 -18.47
N SER A 440 0.33 16.82 -17.70
CA SER A 440 1.72 17.21 -17.49
C SER A 440 2.67 16.48 -18.47
N PRO A 441 3.30 17.14 -19.45
CA PRO A 441 4.18 16.48 -20.41
C PRO A 441 5.53 16.15 -19.77
N TYR A 442 5.99 14.91 -19.92
CA TYR A 442 7.28 14.46 -19.38
C TYR A 442 8.08 13.61 -20.38
N GLY A 443 9.39 13.48 -20.18
CA GLY A 443 10.26 12.60 -20.95
C GLY A 443 10.45 11.25 -20.27
N ASP A 444 10.11 10.15 -20.95
CA ASP A 444 10.33 8.80 -20.45
C ASP A 444 11.80 8.33 -20.54
N THR A 445 12.13 7.28 -19.78
CA THR A 445 13.41 6.55 -19.86
C THR A 445 13.38 5.36 -20.84
N TRP A 446 12.28 5.15 -21.57
CA TRP A 446 12.00 3.91 -22.31
C TRP A 446 12.10 4.07 -23.84
N GLY A 447 12.22 5.29 -24.35
CA GLY A 447 12.44 5.56 -25.76
C GLY A 447 13.68 4.84 -26.32
N LYS A 448 13.48 4.01 -27.35
CA LYS A 448 14.55 3.22 -27.97
C LYS A 448 15.70 4.14 -28.43
N GLY A 449 16.90 3.89 -27.91
CA GLY A 449 18.09 4.69 -28.20
C GLY A 449 18.33 5.90 -27.27
N GLY A 450 17.56 6.04 -26.18
CA GLY A 450 17.74 7.12 -25.20
C GLY A 450 17.12 8.46 -25.62
N GLY A 451 16.34 8.48 -26.72
CA GLY A 451 15.51 9.63 -27.07
C GLY A 451 14.33 9.76 -26.11
N ARG A 452 14.12 10.95 -25.54
CA ARG A 452 13.05 11.25 -24.57
C ARG A 452 11.67 10.97 -25.18
N GLY A 453 11.04 9.85 -24.84
CA GLY A 453 9.67 9.56 -25.26
C GLY A 453 8.72 10.51 -24.54
N ARG A 454 8.09 11.46 -25.26
CA ARG A 454 7.13 12.38 -24.64
C ARG A 454 5.85 11.65 -24.25
N ARG A 455 5.55 11.62 -22.95
CA ARG A 455 4.30 11.12 -22.36
C ARG A 455 3.59 12.25 -21.64
N VAL A 456 2.36 11.97 -21.19
CA VAL A 456 1.54 12.88 -20.39
C VAL A 456 1.17 12.16 -19.10
N GLN A 457 1.45 12.79 -17.96
CA GLN A 457 0.88 12.43 -16.66
C GLN A 457 -0.50 13.07 -16.52
N ASN A 458 -1.43 12.36 -15.91
CA ASN A 458 -2.73 12.92 -15.54
C ASN A 458 -3.08 12.56 -14.09
N THR A 459 -3.37 13.57 -13.29
CA THR A 459 -4.09 13.44 -12.03
C THR A 459 -5.56 13.24 -12.36
N SER A 460 -6.16 12.19 -11.80
CA SER A 460 -7.49 11.70 -12.15
C SER A 460 -8.44 11.85 -10.97
N LEU A 461 -9.67 12.26 -11.24
CA LEU A 461 -10.80 12.09 -10.34
C LEU A 461 -11.94 11.45 -11.11
N THR A 462 -12.56 10.42 -10.53
CA THR A 462 -13.86 9.90 -10.97
C THR A 462 -14.94 10.31 -9.97
N GLU A 463 -16.15 10.57 -10.46
CA GLU A 463 -17.37 10.64 -9.62
C GLU A 463 -18.40 9.67 -10.21
N HIS A 464 -18.71 8.63 -9.43
CA HIS A 464 -19.73 7.61 -9.70
C HIS A 464 -21.13 8.21 -9.53
N ALA A 465 -22.16 7.58 -10.13
CA ALA A 465 -23.53 8.10 -10.13
C ALA A 465 -24.13 8.31 -8.73
N ASP A 466 -23.66 7.55 -7.73
CA ASP A 466 -24.02 7.67 -6.31
C ASP A 466 -23.30 8.82 -5.57
N GLY A 467 -22.20 9.32 -6.13
CA GLY A 467 -21.29 10.27 -5.49
C GLY A 467 -19.98 9.70 -4.96
N THR A 468 -19.66 8.44 -5.28
CA THR A 468 -18.41 7.83 -4.88
C THR A 468 -17.25 8.38 -5.70
N LEU A 469 -16.19 8.80 -4.99
CA LEU A 469 -15.01 9.43 -5.57
C LEU A 469 -13.83 8.46 -5.58
N VAL A 470 -13.22 8.25 -6.74
CA VAL A 470 -11.89 7.63 -6.85
C VAL A 470 -10.90 8.69 -7.35
N PHE A 471 -9.94 9.05 -6.52
CA PHE A 471 -8.88 10.01 -6.84
C PHE A 471 -7.55 9.29 -7.04
N VAL A 472 -6.77 9.73 -8.03
CA VAL A 472 -5.42 9.23 -8.29
C VAL A 472 -4.49 10.39 -8.62
N ALA A 473 -3.49 10.62 -7.77
CA ALA A 473 -2.48 11.66 -7.97
C ALA A 473 -1.67 11.44 -9.27
N GLY A 474 -1.31 10.19 -9.56
CA GLY A 474 -0.58 9.80 -10.78
C GLY A 474 0.87 10.27 -10.79
N THR A 475 1.47 10.52 -9.63
CA THR A 475 2.89 10.87 -9.41
C THR A 475 3.32 10.44 -8.01
N PHE A 476 4.58 10.01 -7.83
CA PHE A 476 5.10 9.67 -6.50
C PHE A 476 5.20 10.89 -5.56
N HIS A 477 5.51 12.07 -6.08
CA HIS A 477 5.88 13.22 -5.22
C HIS A 477 4.68 13.89 -4.51
N TRP A 478 3.44 13.45 -4.75
CA TRP A 478 2.25 14.07 -4.15
C TRP A 478 2.26 13.98 -2.62
N SER A 479 2.51 12.80 -2.05
CA SER A 479 2.58 12.62 -0.59
C SER A 479 3.77 13.35 0.06
N LEU A 480 4.89 13.50 -0.66
CA LEU A 480 6.02 14.34 -0.20
C LEU A 480 5.61 15.81 -0.14
N ALA A 481 4.92 16.31 -1.17
CA ALA A 481 4.39 17.67 -1.21
C ALA A 481 3.35 17.98 -0.10
N LEU A 482 2.84 16.95 0.57
CA LEU A 482 2.03 17.09 1.79
C LEU A 482 2.90 17.23 3.05
N GLY A 483 3.73 16.24 3.37
CA GLY A 483 4.35 16.10 4.70
C GLY A 483 5.87 16.01 4.78
N ASP A 484 6.59 16.25 3.68
CA ASP A 484 8.05 16.44 3.67
C ASP A 484 8.38 17.93 3.55
N PRO A 485 9.05 18.55 4.55
CA PRO A 485 9.48 19.95 4.49
C PRO A 485 10.34 20.33 3.27
N ALA A 486 11.05 19.37 2.66
CA ALA A 486 11.87 19.62 1.46
C ALA A 486 11.04 19.72 0.17
N HIS A 487 9.81 19.21 0.17
CA HIS A 487 8.93 19.13 -1.01
C HIS A 487 7.57 19.86 -0.81
N ALA A 488 7.29 20.36 0.39
CA ALA A 488 5.99 20.88 0.81
C ALA A 488 5.44 21.99 -0.10
N GLU A 489 4.27 21.76 -0.70
CA GLU A 489 3.60 22.70 -1.61
C GLU A 489 2.20 23.05 -1.06
N PRO A 490 2.00 24.28 -0.54
CA PRO A 490 0.72 24.71 0.03
C PRO A 490 -0.49 24.55 -0.91
N ARG A 491 -0.30 24.65 -2.22
CA ARG A 491 -1.38 24.47 -3.22
C ARG A 491 -1.83 23.00 -3.32
N VAL A 492 -0.91 22.05 -3.20
CA VAL A 492 -1.18 20.59 -3.14
C VAL A 492 -1.80 20.21 -1.79
N GLN A 493 -1.32 20.79 -0.70
CA GLN A 493 -1.92 20.64 0.64
C GLN A 493 -3.37 21.15 0.64
N ARG A 494 -3.64 22.32 0.05
CA ARG A 494 -5.01 22.85 -0.13
C ARG A 494 -5.88 21.91 -0.97
N ALA A 495 -5.40 21.48 -2.13
CA ALA A 495 -6.18 20.61 -3.03
C ALA A 495 -6.51 19.25 -2.37
N THR A 496 -5.56 18.68 -1.62
CA THR A 496 -5.78 17.45 -0.86
C THR A 496 -6.72 17.66 0.32
N LYS A 497 -6.68 18.83 1.00
CA LYS A 497 -7.70 19.19 1.99
C LYS A 497 -9.09 19.27 1.35
N ASN A 498 -9.22 19.92 0.19
CA ASN A 498 -10.48 20.02 -0.53
C ASN A 498 -11.05 18.63 -0.90
N LEU A 499 -10.18 17.69 -1.30
CA LEU A 499 -10.54 16.30 -1.56
C LEU A 499 -11.09 15.62 -0.31
N LEU A 500 -10.38 15.66 0.81
CA LEU A 500 -10.81 15.02 2.06
C LEU A 500 -12.07 15.69 2.63
N ASP A 501 -12.16 17.02 2.63
CA ASP A 501 -13.38 17.75 3.02
C ASP A 501 -14.59 17.31 2.17
N ARG A 502 -14.40 17.16 0.85
CA ARG A 502 -15.45 16.73 -0.10
C ARG A 502 -15.76 15.23 -0.02
N MET A 503 -14.86 14.39 0.50
CA MET A 503 -15.15 12.99 0.84
C MET A 503 -15.95 12.89 2.14
N LEU A 504 -15.52 13.57 3.21
CA LEU A 504 -16.08 13.46 4.56
C LEU A 504 -17.39 14.24 4.78
N THR A 505 -17.69 15.23 3.94
CA THR A 505 -18.98 15.94 3.98
C THR A 505 -20.14 14.98 3.67
N PRO A 506 -21.11 14.77 4.58
CA PRO A 506 -22.29 13.95 4.29
C PRO A 506 -23.10 14.53 3.12
N ARG A 507 -23.73 13.66 2.32
CA ARG A 507 -24.78 14.10 1.38
C ARG A 507 -26.10 14.31 2.15
N THR A 508 -26.84 15.36 1.78
CA THR A 508 -28.16 15.73 2.30
C THR A 508 -29.26 15.21 1.39
#